data_AF-A0AAW8AQH6-F1
#
_entry.id   AF-A0AAW8AQH6-F1
#
_cell.length_a   1.000
_cell.length_b   1.000
_cell.length_c   1.000
_cell.angle_alpha   90.00
_cell.angle_beta   90.00
_cell.angle_gamma   90.00
#
_symmetry.space_group_name_H-M   'P 1'
#
loop_
_entity.id
_entity.type
_entity.pdbx_description
1 polymer ?
#
loop_
_entity_poly.entity_id
_entity_poly.type
_entity_poly.pdbx_seq_one_letter_code
_entity_poly.pdbx_strand_id
1 'polypeptide(L)'
;LLSVAQSLRGFAYLSAYGCKTVEEAIAYRENFSQREGMLIWPDFISFDTVLQADATAYATARALGLRAKIDEQTGWHKTLS
;
A
#
# COMPACT_ATOMS: atom_id res chain seq x y z
N LEU A 1 -10.41 -9.25 -1.74
CA LEU A 1 -9.29 -8.60 -2.46
C LEU A 1 -8.10 -9.54 -2.64
N LEU A 2 -7.54 -10.11 -1.57
CA LEU A 2 -6.40 -11.05 -1.70
C LEU A 2 -6.74 -12.34 -2.47
N SER A 3 -7.95 -12.88 -2.28
CA SER A 3 -8.45 -14.00 -3.09
C SER A 3 -8.47 -13.68 -4.59
N VAL A 4 -8.84 -12.45 -4.95
CA VAL A 4 -8.86 -11.98 -6.34
C VAL A 4 -7.44 -11.80 -6.87
N ALA A 5 -6.53 -11.25 -6.07
CA ALA A 5 -5.11 -11.14 -6.42
C ALA A 5 -4.51 -12.52 -6.72
N GLN A 6 -4.85 -13.53 -5.93
CA GLN A 6 -4.45 -14.92 -6.18
C GLN A 6 -4.99 -15.46 -7.51
N SER A 7 -6.29 -15.27 -7.78
CA SER A 7 -6.90 -15.70 -9.04
C SER A 7 -6.28 -15.03 -10.27
N LEU A 8 -5.93 -13.74 -10.16
CA LEU A 8 -5.34 -12.96 -11.25
C LEU A 8 -3.82 -13.11 -11.36
N ARG A 9 -3.17 -13.86 -10.44
CA ARG A 9 -1.71 -13.89 -10.28
C ARG A 9 -1.11 -12.48 -10.11
N GLY A 10 -1.89 -11.60 -9.48
CA GLY A 10 -1.51 -10.22 -9.17
C GLY A 10 -0.99 -10.09 -7.74
N PHE A 11 -0.59 -8.86 -7.40
CA PHE A 11 -0.12 -8.49 -6.07
C PHE A 11 -0.92 -7.29 -5.56
N ALA A 12 -1.44 -7.36 -4.34
CA ALA A 12 -2.28 -6.32 -3.76
C ALA A 12 -1.53 -5.49 -2.71
N TYR A 13 -1.57 -4.17 -2.85
CA TYR A 13 -1.12 -3.23 -1.82
C TYR A 13 -2.32 -2.80 -0.98
N LEU A 14 -2.25 -3.05 0.33
CA LEU A 14 -3.33 -2.85 1.28
C LEU A 14 -2.96 -1.73 2.24
N SER A 15 -3.92 -0.88 2.60
CA SER A 15 -3.77 0.03 3.74
C SER A 15 -4.33 -0.62 5.00
N ALA A 16 -3.69 -0.36 6.14
CA ALA A 16 -4.24 -0.77 7.45
C ALA A 16 -5.40 0.17 7.81
N TYR A 17 -6.61 -0.19 7.38
CA TYR A 17 -7.78 0.67 7.44
C TYR A 17 -8.18 0.97 8.88
N GLY A 18 -8.23 2.26 9.23
CA GLY A 18 -8.66 2.71 10.56
C GLY A 18 -7.63 2.55 11.67
N CYS A 19 -6.43 2.03 11.38
CA CYS A 19 -5.37 1.85 12.37
C CYS A 19 -4.67 3.19 12.67
N LYS A 20 -4.83 3.69 13.90
CA LYS A 20 -4.20 4.91 14.39
C LYS A 20 -2.87 4.65 15.07
N THR A 21 -2.69 3.45 15.62
CA THR A 21 -1.45 3.05 16.29
C THR A 21 -0.78 1.87 15.59
N VAL A 22 0.49 1.65 15.94
CA VAL A 22 1.29 0.54 15.41
C VAL A 22 0.70 -0.79 15.86
N GLU A 23 0.21 -0.88 17.08
CA GLU A 23 -0.36 -2.10 17.66
C GLU A 23 -1.64 -2.52 16.91
N GLU A 24 -2.50 -1.56 16.58
CA GLU A 24 -3.68 -1.79 15.76
C GLU A 24 -3.31 -2.27 14.35
N ALA A 25 -2.25 -1.72 13.76
CA ALA A 25 -1.77 -2.14 12.45
C ALA A 25 -1.18 -3.57 12.49
N ILE A 26 -0.48 -3.93 13.57
CA ILE A 26 0.03 -5.29 13.79
C ILE A 26 -1.13 -6.27 13.94
N ALA A 27 -2.13 -5.96 14.77
CA ALA A 27 -3.32 -6.80 14.92
C ALA A 27 -4.11 -6.93 13.60
N TYR A 28 -4.21 -5.85 12.82
CA TYR A 28 -4.86 -5.87 11.51
C TYR A 28 -4.12 -6.80 10.54
N ARG A 29 -2.78 -6.82 10.57
CA ARG A 29 -1.95 -7.71 9.75
C ARG A 29 -2.23 -9.19 10.02
N GLU A 30 -2.54 -9.57 11.26
CA GLU A 30 -2.79 -10.98 11.62
C GLU A 30 -3.97 -11.60 10.86
N ASN A 31 -4.89 -10.77 10.34
CA ASN A 31 -6.01 -11.24 9.52
C ASN A 31 -5.58 -11.73 8.12
N PHE A 32 -4.32 -11.51 7.73
CA PHE A 32 -3.81 -11.80 6.39
C PHE A 32 -2.58 -12.69 6.44
N SER A 33 -2.58 -13.75 5.65
CA SER A 33 -1.49 -14.72 5.53
C SER A 33 -1.10 -15.04 4.08
N GLN A 34 -1.78 -14.42 3.12
CA GLN A 34 -1.58 -14.64 1.70
C GLN A 34 -0.29 -13.94 1.23
N ARG A 35 0.47 -14.62 0.37
CA ARG A 35 1.74 -14.10 -0.18
C ARG A 35 1.53 -12.95 -1.15
N GLU A 36 0.36 -12.90 -1.79
CA GLU A 36 -0.01 -11.95 -2.85
C GLU A 36 -0.43 -10.58 -2.29
N GLY A 37 -0.06 -10.24 -1.05
CA GLY A 37 -0.44 -9.01 -0.37
C GLY A 37 0.71 -8.34 0.38
N MET A 38 0.76 -7.02 0.34
CA MET A 38 1.61 -6.19 1.20
C MET A 38 0.76 -5.16 1.92
N LEU A 39 0.78 -5.19 3.26
CA LEU A 39 0.18 -4.17 4.10
C LEU A 39 1.15 -2.99 4.24
N ILE A 40 0.67 -1.78 3.98
CA ILE A 40 1.43 -0.53 4.10
C ILE A 40 0.74 0.35 5.14
N TRP A 41 1.54 0.83 6.09
CA TRP A 41 1.14 1.78 7.13
C TRP A 41 2.39 2.56 7.58
N PRO A 42 2.27 3.85 7.96
CA PRO A 42 1.08 4.69 7.90
C PRO A 42 0.87 5.32 6.51
N ASP A 43 -0.28 5.96 6.32
CA ASP A 43 -0.47 6.88 5.18
C ASP A 43 0.32 8.18 5.39
N PHE A 44 0.65 8.85 4.29
CA PHE A 44 1.35 10.13 4.34
C PHE A 44 0.36 11.28 4.52
N ILE A 45 0.88 12.44 4.95
CA ILE A 45 0.14 13.70 4.96
C ILE A 45 0.75 14.61 3.90
N SER A 46 -0.08 15.23 3.08
CA SER A 46 0.34 16.23 2.10
C SER A 46 -0.65 17.37 2.05
N PHE A 47 -0.15 18.59 1.85
CA PHE A 47 -0.99 19.77 1.70
C PHE A 47 -1.77 19.72 0.37
N ASP A 48 -3.10 19.82 0.44
CA ASP A 48 -4.00 19.93 -0.71
C ASP A 48 -4.22 21.40 -1.03
N THR A 49 -3.80 21.83 -2.24
CA THR A 49 -3.90 23.22 -2.67
C THR A 49 -5.32 23.65 -3.04
N VAL A 50 -6.22 22.71 -3.33
CA VAL A 50 -7.63 22.96 -3.63
C VAL A 50 -8.42 23.16 -2.34
N LEU A 51 -8.20 22.29 -1.35
CA LEU A 51 -8.85 22.37 -0.03
C LEU A 51 -8.15 23.34 0.94
N GLN A 52 -6.93 23.77 0.59
CA GLN A 52 -6.05 24.61 1.41
C GLN A 52 -5.82 24.04 2.81
N ALA A 53 -5.71 22.71 2.91
CA ALA A 53 -5.57 22.00 4.17
C ALA A 53 -4.71 20.75 3.99
N ASP A 54 -4.22 20.21 5.10
CA ASP A 54 -3.54 18.92 5.11
C ASP A 54 -4.53 17.80 4.78
N ALA A 55 -4.20 17.00 3.77
CA ALA A 55 -5.00 15.86 3.33
C ALA A 55 -4.17 14.56 3.37
N THR A 56 -4.87 13.45 3.49
CA THR A 56 -4.25 12.12 3.47
C THR A 56 -3.74 11.80 2.07
N ALA A 57 -2.43 11.59 1.96
CA ALA A 57 -1.78 11.04 0.80
C ALA A 57 -1.61 9.53 0.96
N TYR A 58 -2.49 8.75 0.33
CA TYR A 58 -2.51 7.30 0.44
C TYR A 58 -1.18 6.65 0.04
N ALA A 59 -0.58 5.92 0.97
CA ALA A 59 0.70 5.24 0.75
C ALA A 59 0.57 4.09 -0.26
N THR A 60 -0.59 3.42 -0.29
CA THR A 60 -0.90 2.35 -1.25
C THR A 60 -0.87 2.83 -2.70
N ALA A 61 -1.44 4.00 -2.99
CA ALA A 61 -1.43 4.59 -4.33
C ALA A 61 -0.02 4.95 -4.79
N ARG A 62 0.79 5.51 -3.88
CA ARG A 62 2.21 5.83 -4.15
C ARG A 62 3.04 4.57 -4.38
N ALA A 63 2.81 3.51 -3.59
CA ALA A 63 3.47 2.23 -3.75
C ALA A 63 3.20 1.61 -5.13
N LEU A 64 1.94 1.66 -5.60
CA LEU A 64 1.57 1.20 -6.94
C LEU A 64 2.29 1.99 -8.04
N GLY A 65 2.33 3.32 -7.93
CA GLY A 65 3.05 4.16 -8.90
C GLY A 65 4.56 3.89 -8.90
N LEU A 66 5.15 3.69 -7.72
CA LEU A 66 6.56 3.34 -7.58
C LEU A 66 6.87 1.96 -8.18
N ARG A 67 6.01 0.96 -7.96
CA ARG A 67 6.12 -0.37 -8.58
C ARG A 67 6.17 -0.24 -10.11
N ALA A 68 5.21 0.48 -10.69
CA ALA A 68 5.15 0.70 -12.13
C ALA A 68 6.43 1.39 -12.66
N LYS A 69 6.92 2.42 -11.97
CA LYS A 69 8.16 3.11 -12.33
C LYS A 69 9.39 2.19 -12.26
N ILE A 70 9.50 1.37 -11.21
CA ILE A 70 10.60 0.42 -11.06
C ILE A 70 10.56 -0.64 -12.16
N ASP A 71 9.36 -1.15 -12.48
CA ASP A 71 9.16 -2.11 -13.57
C ASP A 71 9.65 -1.57 -14.91
N GLU A 72 9.36 -0.29 -15.19
CA GLU A 72 9.78 0.37 -16.42
C GLU A 72 11.29 0.64 -16.46
N GLN A 73 11.88 1.14 -15.37
CA GLN A 73 13.25 1.65 -15.37
C GLN A 73 14.32 0.60 -15.06
N THR A 74 14.00 -0.39 -14.22
CA THR A 74 14.97 -1.39 -13.74
C THR A 74 14.47 -2.81 -14.00
N GLY A 75 13.15 -3.02 -13.96
CA GLY A 75 12.51 -4.30 -14.18
C GLY A 75 11.87 -4.89 -12.91
N TRP A 76 11.03 -5.90 -13.14
CA TRP A 76 10.18 -6.54 -12.14
C TRP A 76 10.93 -7.19 -10.96
N HIS A 77 12.20 -7.54 -11.15
CA HIS A 77 13.01 -8.21 -10.12
C HIS A 77 13.46 -7.25 -9.00
N LYS A 78 13.40 -5.93 -9.21
CA LYS A 78 13.82 -4.96 -8.20
C LYS A 78 12.73 -4.77 -7.13
N THR A 79 13.16 -4.76 -5.87
CA THR A 79 12.31 -4.56 -4.68
C THR A 79 11.75 -3.14 -4.60
N LEU A 80 10.60 -3.00 -3.93
CA LEU A 80 10.00 -1.69 -3.62
C LEU A 80 10.75 -0.95 -2.49
N SER A 81 11.47 -1.70 -1.64
CA SER A 81 12.39 -1.19 -0.61
C SER A 81 13.80 -0.97 -1.15
#